data_AF-A0A817MJ90-F1
#
_entry.id   AF-A0A817MJ90-F1
#
_cell.length_a   1.000
_cell.length_b   1.000
_cell.length_c   1.000
_cell.angle_alpha   90.00
_cell.angle_beta   90.00
_cell.angle_gamma   90.00
#
_symmetry.space_group_name_H-M   'P 1'
#
loop_
_entity.id
_entity.type
_entity.pdbx_description
1 polymer ?
#
loop_
_entity_poly.entity_id
_entity_poly.type
_entity_poly.pdbx_seq_one_letter_code
_entity_poly.pdbx_strand_id
1 'polypeptide(L)'
;MLSMNISNDDFIRTTEERHKQTVIYLWQQLVSSNNIYLSSYNGWYSLRDEAFYNASEVVDGLAPTGAPVDWVEEPSYFFRLSKWQGKLLEFYSNNPNFVKPATRYNEVISFVKSGLHDLSISRSSFKWGIKVPGHDEHVIYVWLDALTNYISALGYPYPCDNYHKFWPADVHVVGKDILRFHAVYWPAFLMAAGLEPPRCIMAHGWWTNDGQKISKSIGNVIDPIKLIEEFGLDP
;
A
#
# COMPACT_ATOMS: atom_id res chain seq x y z
N MET A 1 3.91 -9.19 19.89
CA MET A 1 5.32 -8.80 19.65
C MET A 1 6.22 -9.30 20.76
N LEU A 2 5.99 -8.95 22.04
CA LEU A 2 6.80 -9.46 23.15
C LEU A 2 6.83 -11.00 23.20
N SER A 3 5.67 -11.66 23.05
CA SER A 3 5.59 -13.13 23.03
C SER A 3 6.31 -13.79 21.85
N MET A 4 6.66 -13.03 20.80
CA MET A 4 7.31 -13.53 19.58
C MET A 4 8.76 -13.02 19.44
N ASN A 5 9.31 -12.38 20.48
CA ASN A 5 10.66 -11.80 20.52
C ASN A 5 11.02 -10.95 19.28
N ILE A 6 10.07 -10.14 18.80
CA ILE A 6 10.32 -9.19 17.70
C ILE A 6 11.07 -7.98 18.26
N SER A 7 12.28 -7.75 17.75
CA SER A 7 13.23 -6.73 18.22
C SER A 7 13.13 -5.39 17.46
N ASN A 8 11.93 -4.98 17.07
CA ASN A 8 11.72 -3.76 16.29
C ASN A 8 12.13 -2.49 17.06
N ASP A 9 12.73 -1.52 16.37
CA ASP A 9 13.14 -0.24 16.95
C ASP A 9 11.97 0.75 17.16
N ASP A 10 10.90 0.62 16.37
CA ASP A 10 9.71 1.47 16.44
C ASP A 10 8.45 0.67 16.11
N PHE A 11 7.30 1.11 16.62
CA PHE A 11 5.98 0.56 16.30
C PHE A 11 5.02 1.69 15.95
N ILE A 12 4.97 2.03 14.67
CA ILE A 12 4.18 3.14 14.15
C ILE A 12 2.67 2.84 14.17
N ARG A 13 1.87 3.82 14.58
CA ARG A 13 0.41 3.82 14.46
C ARG A 13 -0.04 5.01 13.63
N THR A 14 -0.91 4.78 12.64
CA THR A 14 -1.42 5.85 11.76
C THR A 14 -2.25 6.91 12.49
N THR A 15 -2.68 6.63 13.72
CA THR A 15 -3.35 7.60 14.60
C THR A 15 -2.40 8.63 15.22
N GLU A 16 -1.08 8.42 15.17
CA GLU A 16 -0.07 9.31 15.74
C GLU A 16 0.03 10.64 14.98
N GLU A 17 0.32 11.72 15.71
CA GLU A 17 0.42 13.06 15.12
C GLU A 17 1.56 13.16 14.12
N ARG A 18 2.72 12.55 14.40
CA ARG A 18 3.85 12.51 13.45
C ARG A 18 3.42 11.94 12.10
N HIS A 19 2.60 10.90 12.11
CA HIS A 19 2.10 10.27 10.89
C HIS A 19 1.12 11.15 10.12
N LYS A 20 0.14 11.74 10.83
CA LYS A 20 -0.84 12.64 10.21
C LYS A 20 -0.18 13.82 9.50
N GLN A 21 0.83 14.42 10.13
CA GLN A 21 1.59 15.53 9.54
C GLN A 21 2.35 15.09 8.28
N THR A 22 2.99 13.92 8.30
CA THR A 22 3.64 13.33 7.12
C THR A 22 2.66 13.14 5.96
N VAL A 23 1.48 12.57 6.22
CA VAL A 23 0.46 12.32 5.20
C VAL A 23 -0.06 13.63 4.61
N ILE A 24 -0.38 14.61 5.46
CA ILE A 24 -0.83 15.94 5.02
C ILE A 24 0.24 16.63 4.16
N TYR A 25 1.51 16.55 4.57
CA TYR A 25 2.60 17.13 3.79
C TYR A 25 2.77 16.42 2.45
N LEU A 26 2.78 15.09 2.43
CA LEU A 26 2.89 14.31 1.20
C LEU A 26 1.74 14.65 0.25
N TRP A 27 0.51 14.75 0.75
CA TRP A 27 -0.64 15.19 -0.02
C TRP A 27 -0.41 16.56 -0.69
N GLN A 28 0.06 17.55 0.09
CA GLN A 28 0.36 18.88 -0.44
C GLN A 28 1.43 18.86 -1.53
N GLN A 29 2.48 18.04 -1.38
CA GLN A 29 3.50 17.85 -2.42
C GLN A 29 2.89 17.29 -3.71
N LEU A 30 2.02 16.28 -3.59
CA LEU A 30 1.34 15.68 -4.74
C LEU A 30 0.35 16.64 -5.42
N VAL A 31 -0.32 17.50 -4.67
CA VAL A 31 -1.13 18.61 -5.23
C VAL A 31 -0.25 19.61 -5.95
N SER A 32 0.83 20.09 -5.31
CA SER A 32 1.71 21.12 -5.87
C SER A 32 2.44 20.68 -7.15
N SER A 33 2.70 19.38 -7.28
CA SER A 33 3.28 18.75 -8.47
C SER A 33 2.24 18.37 -9.54
N ASN A 34 0.98 18.81 -9.38
CA ASN A 34 -0.14 18.55 -10.30
C ASN A 34 -0.41 17.05 -10.53
N ASN A 35 -0.18 16.23 -9.50
CA ASN A 35 -0.45 14.80 -9.51
C ASN A 35 -1.79 14.43 -8.91
N ILE A 36 -2.49 15.36 -8.25
CA ILE A 36 -3.83 15.14 -7.68
C ILE A 36 -4.86 16.02 -8.40
N TYR A 37 -6.04 15.48 -8.67
CA TYR A 37 -7.18 16.24 -9.19
C TYR A 37 -8.50 15.68 -8.65
N LEU A 38 -9.54 16.53 -8.56
CA LEU A 38 -10.89 16.11 -8.18
C LEU A 38 -11.67 15.63 -9.41
N SER A 39 -12.39 14.51 -9.28
CA SER A 39 -13.31 13.98 -10.29
C SER A 39 -14.40 13.14 -9.61
N SER A 40 -15.43 12.72 -10.34
CA SER A 40 -16.31 11.63 -9.90
C SER A 40 -15.69 10.28 -10.30
N TYR A 41 -15.65 9.32 -9.37
CA TYR A 41 -15.33 7.93 -9.71
C TYR A 41 -16.59 7.11 -9.81
N ASN A 42 -16.70 6.35 -10.90
CA ASN A 42 -17.75 5.37 -11.12
C ASN A 42 -17.08 4.01 -11.33
N GLY A 43 -17.18 3.08 -10.37
CA GLY A 43 -16.52 1.79 -10.51
C GLY A 43 -16.79 0.77 -9.40
N TRP A 44 -16.25 -0.42 -9.59
CA TRP A 44 -16.39 -1.55 -8.65
C TRP A 44 -15.42 -1.42 -7.48
N TYR A 45 -15.93 -1.49 -6.25
CA TYR A 45 -15.17 -1.36 -5.02
C TYR A 45 -15.34 -2.59 -4.15
N SER A 46 -14.22 -3.14 -3.65
CA SER A 46 -14.28 -4.15 -2.60
C SER A 46 -13.99 -3.53 -1.23
N LEU A 47 -14.95 -3.67 -0.30
CA LEU A 47 -14.74 -3.31 1.11
C LEU A 47 -13.66 -4.19 1.76
N ARG A 48 -13.61 -5.48 1.41
CA ARG A 48 -12.69 -6.44 2.04
C ARG A 48 -11.23 -6.14 1.71
N ASP A 49 -10.98 -5.82 0.46
CA ASP A 49 -9.62 -5.51 0.00
C ASP A 49 -9.29 -4.02 0.17
N GLU A 50 -10.29 -3.22 0.52
CA GLU A 50 -10.27 -1.76 0.49
C GLU A 50 -9.60 -1.27 -0.79
N ALA A 51 -10.12 -1.70 -1.95
CA ALA A 51 -9.54 -1.48 -3.27
C ALA A 51 -10.63 -1.35 -4.35
N PHE A 52 -10.37 -0.49 -5.33
CA PHE A 52 -11.17 -0.40 -6.55
C PHE A 52 -10.62 -1.32 -7.65
N TYR A 53 -11.52 -1.83 -8.47
CA TYR A 53 -11.23 -2.73 -9.59
C TYR A 53 -11.87 -2.22 -10.87
N ASN A 54 -11.19 -2.41 -11.99
CA ASN A 54 -11.77 -2.12 -13.30
C ASN A 54 -12.85 -3.14 -13.64
N ALA A 55 -13.80 -2.77 -14.51
CA ALA A 55 -14.86 -3.69 -14.96
C ALA A 55 -14.32 -4.99 -15.60
N SER A 56 -13.14 -4.93 -16.22
CA SER A 56 -12.45 -6.10 -16.79
C SER A 56 -11.80 -7.01 -15.74
N GLU A 57 -11.53 -6.52 -14.54
CA GLU A 57 -10.97 -7.30 -13.42
C GLU A 57 -12.08 -8.01 -12.61
N VAL A 58 -13.35 -7.61 -12.78
CA VAL A 58 -14.48 -8.15 -12.03
C VAL A 58 -15.15 -9.27 -12.81
N VAL A 59 -15.21 -10.45 -12.19
CA VAL A 59 -15.87 -11.64 -12.75
C VAL A 59 -16.96 -12.08 -11.78
N ASP A 60 -18.20 -12.19 -12.25
CA ASP A 60 -19.37 -12.60 -11.46
C ASP A 60 -19.54 -11.82 -10.14
N GLY A 61 -19.25 -10.51 -10.15
CA GLY A 61 -19.36 -9.64 -8.98
C GLY A 61 -18.23 -9.83 -7.95
N LEU A 62 -17.11 -10.46 -8.35
CA LEU A 62 -15.95 -10.69 -7.50
C LEU A 62 -14.67 -10.05 -8.09
N ALA A 63 -13.84 -9.49 -7.21
CA ALA A 63 -12.49 -9.03 -7.51
C ALA A 63 -11.53 -10.21 -7.78
N PRO A 64 -10.34 -9.99 -8.38
CA PRO A 64 -9.32 -11.04 -8.60
C PRO A 64 -8.86 -11.77 -7.32
N THR A 65 -9.03 -11.14 -6.16
CA THR A 65 -8.75 -11.73 -4.83
C THR A 65 -9.87 -12.66 -4.34
N GLY A 66 -11.00 -12.74 -5.06
CA GLY A 66 -12.24 -13.38 -4.66
C GLY A 66 -13.08 -12.56 -3.66
N ALA A 67 -12.92 -11.25 -3.62
CA ALA A 67 -13.71 -10.38 -2.75
C ALA A 67 -14.97 -9.89 -3.44
N PRO A 68 -16.12 -9.79 -2.75
CA PRO A 68 -17.29 -9.13 -3.32
C PRO A 68 -16.97 -7.67 -3.65
N VAL A 69 -17.57 -7.18 -4.73
CA VAL A 69 -17.49 -5.77 -5.16
C VAL A 69 -18.88 -5.16 -5.33
N ASP A 70 -18.99 -3.88 -5.00
CA ASP A 70 -20.18 -3.07 -5.21
C ASP A 70 -19.87 -1.90 -6.16
N TRP A 71 -20.86 -1.47 -6.95
CA TRP A 71 -20.72 -0.27 -7.78
C TRP A 71 -20.85 0.98 -6.92
N VAL A 72 -19.86 1.88 -7.00
CA VAL A 72 -19.84 3.14 -6.26
C VAL A 72 -19.69 4.31 -7.23
N GLU A 73 -20.51 5.34 -7.04
CA GLU A 73 -20.42 6.64 -7.69
C GLU A 73 -20.27 7.71 -6.60
N GLU A 74 -19.05 8.21 -6.42
CA GLU A 74 -18.78 9.29 -5.45
C GLU A 74 -17.70 10.24 -5.97
N PRO A 75 -17.76 11.55 -5.62
CA PRO A 75 -16.63 12.43 -5.83
C PRO A 75 -15.41 11.89 -5.08
N SER A 76 -14.26 11.95 -5.74
CA SER A 76 -12.98 11.57 -5.16
C SER A 76 -11.83 12.36 -5.79
N TYR A 77 -10.82 12.62 -4.98
CA TYR A 77 -9.50 12.98 -5.44
C TYR A 77 -8.78 11.78 -6.05
N PHE A 78 -8.14 12.01 -7.18
CA PHE A 78 -7.40 11.02 -7.94
C PHE A 78 -5.94 11.39 -8.03
N PHE A 79 -5.09 10.39 -7.85
CA PHE A 79 -3.70 10.44 -8.25
C PHE A 79 -3.57 10.07 -9.73
N ARG A 80 -2.78 10.86 -10.48
CA ARG A 80 -2.53 10.69 -11.91
C ARG A 80 -1.58 9.53 -12.24
N LEU A 81 -1.88 8.34 -11.73
CA LEU A 81 -1.04 7.14 -11.85
C LEU A 81 -0.72 6.79 -13.32
N SER A 82 -1.66 7.02 -14.24
CA SER A 82 -1.46 6.76 -15.67
C SER A 82 -0.23 7.47 -16.24
N LYS A 83 0.07 8.69 -15.77
CA LYS A 83 1.25 9.47 -16.20
C LYS A 83 2.58 8.87 -15.75
N TRP A 84 2.57 7.97 -14.77
CA TRP A 84 3.77 7.39 -14.17
C TRP A 84 4.18 6.05 -14.80
N GLN A 85 3.37 5.48 -15.69
CA GLN A 85 3.64 4.18 -16.32
C GLN A 85 5.03 4.10 -16.95
N GLY A 86 5.41 5.08 -17.79
CA GLY A 86 6.71 5.09 -18.46
C GLY A 86 7.88 5.17 -17.48
N LYS A 87 7.80 6.07 -16.49
CA LYS A 87 8.84 6.25 -15.47
C LYS A 87 9.00 5.04 -14.57
N LEU A 88 7.91 4.36 -14.23
CA LEU A 88 7.95 3.11 -13.47
C LEU A 88 8.65 1.99 -14.26
N LEU A 89 8.31 1.83 -15.55
CA LEU A 89 8.97 0.82 -16.40
C LEU A 89 10.47 1.07 -16.56
N GLU A 90 10.87 2.33 -16.73
CA GLU A 90 12.27 2.73 -16.75
C GLU A 90 12.96 2.43 -15.42
N PHE A 91 12.32 2.79 -14.31
CA PHE A 91 12.81 2.49 -12.96
C PHE A 91 13.03 0.99 -12.75
N TYR A 92 12.09 0.13 -13.14
CA TYR A 92 12.27 -1.32 -13.01
C TYR A 92 13.43 -1.81 -13.88
N SER A 93 13.51 -1.36 -15.14
CA SER A 93 14.61 -1.75 -16.04
C SER A 93 15.98 -1.42 -15.47
N ASN A 94 16.12 -0.28 -14.78
CA ASN A 94 17.37 0.13 -14.14
C ASN A 94 17.60 -0.56 -12.79
N ASN A 95 16.57 -1.16 -12.19
CA ASN A 95 16.61 -1.79 -10.87
C ASN A 95 16.00 -3.21 -10.92
N PRO A 96 16.65 -4.18 -11.59
CA PRO A 96 16.09 -5.52 -11.78
C PRO A 96 15.90 -6.32 -10.47
N ASN A 97 16.51 -5.85 -9.37
CA ASN A 97 16.38 -6.44 -8.03
C ASN A 97 15.35 -5.74 -7.15
N PHE A 98 14.62 -4.74 -7.67
CA PHE A 98 13.65 -3.95 -6.90
C PHE A 98 12.51 -4.80 -6.30
N VAL A 99 12.08 -5.87 -6.97
CA VAL A 99 11.07 -6.80 -6.44
C VAL A 99 11.64 -8.21 -6.40
N LYS A 100 11.46 -8.89 -5.26
CA LYS A 100 11.86 -10.28 -5.06
C LYS A 100 10.68 -11.13 -4.56
N PRO A 101 10.57 -12.40 -5.00
CA PRO A 101 11.39 -13.08 -6.01
C PRO A 101 11.12 -12.61 -7.44
N ALA A 102 11.95 -13.04 -8.41
CA ALA A 102 11.87 -12.64 -9.82
C ALA A 102 10.49 -12.92 -10.46
N THR A 103 9.77 -13.94 -9.99
CA THR A 103 8.39 -14.19 -10.44
C THR A 103 7.46 -13.02 -10.14
N ARG A 104 7.58 -12.42 -8.95
CA ARG A 104 6.81 -11.24 -8.53
C ARG A 104 7.20 -9.98 -9.29
N TYR A 105 8.49 -9.82 -9.60
CA TYR A 105 8.98 -8.75 -10.46
C TYR A 105 8.34 -8.80 -11.86
N ASN A 106 8.28 -9.99 -12.46
CA ASN A 106 7.65 -10.18 -13.77
C ASN A 106 6.14 -9.89 -13.74
N GLU A 107 5.45 -10.29 -12.66
CA GLU A 107 4.02 -9.96 -12.46
C GLU A 107 3.79 -8.44 -12.41
N VAL A 108 4.61 -7.72 -11.64
CA VAL A 108 4.54 -6.25 -11.53
C VAL A 108 4.77 -5.59 -12.88
N ILE A 109 5.80 -5.99 -13.61
CA ILE A 109 6.07 -5.44 -14.95
C ILE A 109 4.92 -5.71 -15.91
N SER A 110 4.40 -6.95 -15.91
CA SER A 110 3.29 -7.31 -16.80
C SER A 110 2.06 -6.45 -16.53
N PHE A 111 1.74 -6.21 -15.25
CA PHE A 111 0.64 -5.33 -14.85
C PHE A 111 0.86 -3.88 -15.30
N VAL A 112 2.06 -3.32 -15.10
CA VAL A 112 2.33 -1.94 -15.53
C VAL A 112 2.32 -1.82 -17.07
N LYS A 113 2.78 -2.85 -17.79
CA LYS A 113 2.72 -2.90 -19.26
C LYS A 113 1.31 -3.01 -19.81
N SER A 114 0.35 -3.57 -19.07
CA SER A 114 -1.05 -3.65 -19.52
C SER A 114 -1.79 -2.32 -19.51
N GLY A 115 -1.22 -1.28 -18.90
CA GLY A 115 -1.83 0.04 -18.79
C GLY A 115 -2.15 0.41 -17.34
N LEU A 116 -1.79 1.63 -16.93
CA LEU A 116 -2.18 2.19 -15.64
C LEU A 116 -3.33 3.19 -15.78
N HIS A 117 -4.28 3.12 -14.87
CA HIS A 117 -5.39 4.07 -14.73
C HIS A 117 -5.19 4.95 -13.50
N ASP A 118 -5.77 6.15 -13.51
CA ASP A 118 -5.69 7.07 -12.38
C ASP A 118 -6.37 6.49 -11.15
N LEU A 119 -5.76 6.71 -9.99
CA LEU A 119 -6.08 6.01 -8.75
C LEU A 119 -6.88 6.92 -7.83
N SER A 120 -8.07 6.50 -7.41
CA SER A 120 -8.82 7.17 -6.35
C SER A 120 -8.03 7.13 -5.03
N ILE A 121 -7.76 8.29 -4.44
CA ILE A 121 -6.97 8.46 -3.21
C ILE A 121 -7.73 9.24 -2.12
N SER A 122 -9.04 9.38 -2.24
CA SER A 122 -9.89 9.88 -1.15
C SER A 122 -11.25 9.21 -1.12
N ARG A 123 -12.02 9.42 -0.05
CA ARG A 123 -13.41 8.95 0.10
C ARG A 123 -14.26 10.01 0.78
N SER A 124 -15.52 10.09 0.40
CA SER A 124 -16.51 10.98 1.02
C SER A 124 -17.53 10.22 1.88
N SER A 125 -17.67 8.92 1.61
CA SER A 125 -18.65 8.02 2.24
C SER A 125 -18.41 7.69 3.72
N PHE A 126 -17.20 7.93 4.27
CA PHE A 126 -16.92 7.71 5.69
C PHE A 126 -16.04 8.79 6.31
N LYS A 127 -16.10 8.92 7.64
CA LYS A 127 -15.47 10.02 8.39
C LYS A 127 -14.16 9.63 9.10
N TRP A 128 -13.88 8.34 9.25
CA TRP A 128 -12.69 7.85 9.96
C TRP A 128 -11.45 7.84 9.05
N GLY A 129 -10.46 8.66 9.40
CA GLY A 129 -9.17 8.74 8.72
C GLY A 129 -8.65 10.18 8.70
N ILE A 130 -7.57 10.41 7.98
CA ILE A 130 -6.94 11.74 7.85
C ILE A 130 -7.72 12.58 6.85
N LYS A 131 -8.11 13.79 7.22
CA LYS A 131 -8.86 14.69 6.34
C LYS A 131 -8.00 15.22 5.20
N VAL A 132 -8.61 15.38 4.02
CA VAL A 132 -7.95 16.07 2.91
C VAL A 132 -7.80 17.56 3.30
N PRO A 133 -6.58 18.14 3.24
CA PRO A 133 -6.38 19.54 3.59
C PRO A 133 -7.26 20.48 2.78
N GLY A 134 -8.10 21.28 3.46
CA GLY A 134 -9.04 22.21 2.84
C GLY A 134 -10.36 21.59 2.36
N HIS A 135 -10.56 20.28 2.54
CA HIS A 135 -11.70 19.51 2.05
C HIS A 135 -12.13 18.45 3.08
N ASP A 136 -12.71 18.90 4.20
CA ASP A 136 -13.04 18.06 5.36
C ASP A 136 -14.12 17.00 5.07
N GLU A 137 -14.86 17.15 3.98
CA GLU A 137 -15.79 16.17 3.43
C GLU A 137 -15.06 14.93 2.89
N HIS A 138 -13.78 15.04 2.55
CA HIS A 138 -12.95 13.93 2.08
C HIS A 138 -11.98 13.42 3.17
N VAL A 139 -11.82 12.11 3.20
CA VAL A 139 -10.77 11.40 3.94
C VAL A 139 -9.75 10.86 2.95
N ILE A 140 -8.46 11.04 3.23
CA ILE A 140 -7.35 10.48 2.45
C ILE A 140 -7.46 8.95 2.52
N TYR A 141 -7.48 8.34 1.34
CA TYR A 141 -7.73 6.92 1.19
C TYR A 141 -6.59 6.06 1.73
N VAL A 142 -6.99 4.94 2.31
CA VAL A 142 -6.21 4.05 3.19
C VAL A 142 -4.81 3.76 2.67
N TRP A 143 -4.61 3.52 1.36
CA TRP A 143 -3.28 3.19 0.86
C TRP A 143 -2.30 4.35 0.84
N LEU A 144 -2.72 5.58 0.54
CA LEU A 144 -1.80 6.73 0.60
C LEU A 144 -1.42 7.04 2.05
N ASP A 145 -2.40 6.98 2.96
CA ASP A 145 -2.24 7.09 4.42
C ASP A 145 -1.27 6.00 4.93
N ALA A 146 -1.65 4.73 4.79
CA ALA A 146 -0.89 3.60 5.29
C ALA A 146 0.51 3.51 4.70
N LEU A 147 0.72 3.68 3.39
CA LEU A 147 2.07 3.59 2.79
C LEU A 147 3.02 4.68 3.30
N THR A 148 2.48 5.82 3.73
CA THR A 148 3.27 6.92 4.30
C THR A 148 3.93 6.54 5.64
N ASN A 149 3.48 5.44 6.28
CA ASN A 149 4.03 4.98 7.56
C ASN A 149 5.57 4.84 7.52
N TYR A 150 6.11 4.34 6.40
CA TYR A 150 7.53 4.06 6.23
C TYR A 150 8.41 5.30 6.39
N ILE A 151 7.96 6.45 5.88
CA ILE A 151 8.71 7.71 5.98
C ILE A 151 8.28 8.53 7.21
N SER A 152 7.05 8.36 7.70
CA SER A 152 6.60 9.03 8.93
C SER A 152 7.31 8.51 10.19
N ALA A 153 7.62 7.20 10.23
CA ALA A 153 8.37 6.61 11.33
C ALA A 153 9.79 7.22 11.44
N LEU A 154 10.34 7.65 10.30
CA LEU A 154 11.66 8.28 10.20
C LEU A 154 11.63 9.81 10.40
N GLY A 155 10.46 10.42 10.60
CA GLY A 155 10.32 11.86 10.88
C GLY A 155 10.13 12.76 9.65
N TYR A 156 9.87 12.23 8.46
CA TYR A 156 9.46 13.06 7.31
C TYR A 156 8.18 13.86 7.63
N PRO A 157 8.02 15.14 7.22
CA PRO A 157 8.87 15.93 6.33
C PRO A 157 9.89 16.81 7.05
N TYR A 158 10.07 16.63 8.36
CA TYR A 158 11.07 17.33 9.15
C TYR A 158 12.24 16.36 9.41
N PRO A 159 12.99 15.99 8.34
CA PRO A 159 13.93 14.89 8.42
C PRO A 159 14.94 15.13 9.54
N CYS A 160 14.97 14.19 10.47
CA CYS A 160 16.00 14.08 11.49
C CYS A 160 17.09 13.12 11.01
N ASP A 161 18.10 12.88 11.85
CA ASP A 161 19.20 11.97 11.55
C ASP A 161 18.71 10.58 11.09
N ASN A 162 17.58 10.09 11.60
CA ASN A 162 17.00 8.81 11.20
C ASN A 162 16.55 8.80 9.73
N TYR A 163 15.89 9.85 9.24
CA TYR A 163 15.47 9.90 7.83
C TYR A 163 16.67 9.83 6.90
N HIS A 164 17.69 10.65 7.15
CA HIS A 164 18.90 10.67 6.32
C HIS A 164 19.72 9.37 6.41
N LYS A 165 19.66 8.67 7.54
CA LYS A 165 20.38 7.43 7.76
C LYS A 165 19.69 6.22 7.12
N PHE A 166 18.36 6.18 7.15
CA PHE A 166 17.59 4.98 6.82
C PHE A 166 16.74 5.08 5.55
N TRP A 167 16.55 6.28 4.99
CA TRP A 167 15.85 6.46 3.72
C TRP A 167 16.84 6.73 2.57
N PRO A 168 16.66 6.10 1.38
CA PRO A 168 15.61 5.13 1.03
C PRO A 168 15.76 3.79 1.76
N ALA A 169 14.62 3.21 2.16
CA ALA A 169 14.61 1.94 2.89
C ALA A 169 15.27 0.81 2.08
N ASP A 170 16.10 0.00 2.75
CA ASP A 170 16.80 -1.13 2.11
C ASP A 170 15.84 -2.23 1.65
N VAL A 171 14.82 -2.54 2.47
CA VAL A 171 13.85 -3.59 2.16
C VAL A 171 12.48 -3.30 2.76
N HIS A 172 11.43 -3.49 1.98
CA HIS A 172 10.05 -3.63 2.47
C HIS A 172 9.66 -5.10 2.37
N VAL A 173 9.23 -5.72 3.47
CA VAL A 173 8.77 -7.11 3.50
C VAL A 173 7.24 -7.12 3.54
N VAL A 174 6.62 -7.75 2.54
CA VAL A 174 5.16 -7.72 2.36
C VAL A 174 4.60 -9.08 1.93
N GLY A 175 3.31 -9.29 2.15
CA GLY A 175 2.57 -10.39 1.52
C GLY A 175 2.36 -10.12 0.02
N LYS A 176 2.34 -11.19 -0.80
CA LYS A 176 2.10 -11.07 -2.26
C LYS A 176 0.78 -10.38 -2.63
N ASP A 177 -0.21 -10.42 -1.74
CA ASP A 177 -1.54 -9.83 -1.90
C ASP A 177 -1.54 -8.31 -1.91
N ILE A 178 -0.56 -7.68 -1.24
CA ILE A 178 -0.42 -6.21 -1.19
C ILE A 178 0.74 -5.69 -2.04
N LEU A 179 1.31 -6.55 -2.90
CA LEU A 179 2.47 -6.22 -3.74
C LEU A 179 2.18 -5.04 -4.69
N ARG A 180 0.98 -4.95 -5.27
CA ARG A 180 0.62 -3.87 -6.21
C ARG A 180 0.75 -2.49 -5.56
N PHE A 181 0.28 -2.36 -4.32
CA PHE A 181 0.37 -1.10 -3.57
C PHE A 181 1.83 -0.69 -3.33
N HIS A 182 2.69 -1.66 -3.01
CA HIS A 182 4.09 -1.41 -2.67
C HIS A 182 5.00 -1.24 -3.87
N ALA A 183 4.76 -1.97 -4.95
CA ALA A 183 5.63 -2.00 -6.12
C ALA A 183 5.18 -1.07 -7.25
N VAL A 184 3.93 -0.58 -7.24
CA VAL A 184 3.40 0.32 -8.28
C VAL A 184 2.97 1.66 -7.71
N TYR A 185 2.07 1.66 -6.72
CA TYR A 185 1.49 2.92 -6.22
C TYR A 185 2.49 3.69 -5.36
N TRP A 186 3.15 3.00 -4.43
CA TRP A 186 4.12 3.62 -3.54
C TRP A 186 5.29 4.29 -4.28
N PRO A 187 5.97 3.63 -5.24
CA PRO A 187 7.04 4.28 -6.00
C PRO A 187 6.53 5.45 -6.83
N ALA A 188 5.30 5.36 -7.38
CA ALA A 188 4.71 6.48 -8.11
C ALA A 188 4.43 7.68 -7.19
N PHE A 189 3.90 7.46 -5.98
CA PHE A 189 3.69 8.53 -5.00
C PHE A 189 5.01 9.17 -4.59
N LEU A 190 6.02 8.35 -4.29
CA LEU A 190 7.35 8.83 -3.90
C LEU A 190 7.98 9.66 -5.02
N MET A 191 8.06 9.12 -6.24
CA MET A 191 8.62 9.83 -7.38
C MET A 191 7.85 11.10 -7.73
N ALA A 192 6.53 11.11 -7.55
CA ALA A 192 5.68 12.30 -7.72
C ALA A 192 5.97 13.38 -6.68
N ALA A 193 6.33 12.99 -5.46
CA ALA A 193 6.76 13.87 -4.39
C ALA A 193 8.27 14.19 -4.42
N GLY A 194 9.01 13.73 -5.44
CA GLY A 194 10.46 13.95 -5.54
C GLY A 194 11.29 13.13 -4.57
N LEU A 195 10.74 12.03 -4.04
CA LEU A 195 11.39 11.12 -3.09
C LEU A 195 11.89 9.86 -3.80
N GLU A 196 12.97 9.29 -3.28
CA GLU A 196 13.52 8.02 -3.79
C GLU A 196 12.64 6.82 -3.37
N PRO A 197 12.32 5.91 -4.30
CA PRO A 197 11.74 4.60 -3.98
C PRO A 197 12.63 3.75 -3.06
N PRO A 198 12.07 2.79 -2.31
CA PRO A 198 12.87 1.84 -1.53
C PRO A 198 13.78 1.01 -2.46
N ARG A 199 14.86 0.44 -1.90
CA ARG A 199 15.84 -0.33 -2.69
C ARG A 199 15.31 -1.70 -3.10
N CYS A 200 14.47 -2.33 -2.26
CA CYS A 200 13.93 -3.67 -2.52
C CYS A 200 12.54 -3.87 -1.86
N ILE A 201 11.69 -4.64 -2.51
CA ILE A 201 10.43 -5.17 -1.99
C ILE A 201 10.51 -6.69 -2.04
N MET A 202 10.45 -7.32 -0.87
CA MET A 202 10.39 -8.78 -0.74
C MET A 202 8.95 -9.21 -0.49
N ALA A 203 8.34 -9.87 -1.47
CA ALA A 203 6.97 -10.34 -1.41
C ALA A 203 6.91 -11.85 -1.12
N HIS A 204 6.50 -12.20 0.10
CA HIS A 204 6.36 -13.60 0.51
C HIS A 204 5.00 -14.19 0.11
N GLY A 205 4.97 -15.52 0.00
CA GLY A 205 3.76 -16.29 -0.31
C GLY A 205 2.77 -16.36 0.86
N TRP A 206 1.69 -17.11 0.64
CA TRP A 206 0.71 -17.39 1.68
C TRP A 206 1.17 -18.55 2.55
N TRP A 207 0.79 -18.50 3.81
CA TRP A 207 0.87 -19.66 4.69
C TRP A 207 -0.32 -20.56 4.40
N THR A 208 -0.06 -21.84 4.15
CA THR A 208 -1.07 -22.84 3.85
C THR A 208 -1.06 -23.92 4.92
N ASN A 209 -2.24 -24.39 5.31
CA ASN A 209 -2.39 -25.60 6.12
C ASN A 209 -2.91 -26.71 5.20
N ASP A 210 -2.13 -27.79 5.03
CA ASP A 210 -2.39 -28.87 4.08
C ASP A 210 -2.73 -28.40 2.64
N GLY A 211 -2.00 -27.39 2.16
CA GLY A 211 -2.20 -26.81 0.82
C GLY A 211 -3.41 -25.86 0.68
N GLN A 212 -4.20 -25.68 1.74
CA GLN A 212 -5.32 -24.73 1.75
C GLN A 212 -4.94 -23.40 2.40
N LYS A 213 -5.50 -22.29 1.89
CA LYS A 213 -5.37 -20.99 2.55
C LYS A 213 -5.95 -21.06 3.96
N ILE A 214 -5.22 -20.50 4.92
CA ILE A 214 -5.72 -20.34 6.29
C ILE A 214 -6.91 -19.36 6.30
N SER A 215 -8.04 -19.76 6.87
CA SER A 215 -9.19 -18.89 7.09
C SER A 215 -10.04 -19.32 8.29
N LYS A 216 -10.67 -18.34 8.95
CA LYS A 216 -11.58 -18.62 10.07
C LYS A 216 -12.78 -19.47 9.66
N SER A 217 -13.31 -19.28 8.46
CA SER A 217 -14.48 -20.01 7.95
C SER A 217 -14.21 -21.50 7.71
N ILE A 218 -12.99 -21.85 7.28
CA ILE A 218 -12.57 -23.24 7.06
C ILE A 218 -12.16 -23.91 8.39
N GLY A 219 -11.93 -23.12 9.44
CA GLY A 219 -11.51 -23.63 10.75
C GLY A 219 -10.06 -24.13 10.81
N ASN A 220 -9.27 -23.89 9.76
CA ASN A 220 -7.88 -24.33 9.65
C ASN A 220 -6.86 -23.28 10.15
N VAL A 221 -7.29 -22.40 11.07
CA VAL A 221 -6.45 -21.33 11.62
C VAL A 221 -5.41 -21.90 12.57
N ILE A 222 -4.15 -21.56 12.29
CA ILE A 222 -3.02 -21.83 13.18
C ILE A 222 -2.79 -20.56 13.99
N ASP A 223 -2.95 -20.66 15.31
CA ASP A 223 -2.68 -19.56 16.23
C ASP A 223 -1.21 -19.62 16.67
N PRO A 224 -0.36 -18.67 16.24
CA PRO A 224 1.05 -18.73 16.56
C PRO A 224 1.32 -18.51 18.06
N ILE A 225 0.42 -17.87 18.80
CA ILE A 225 0.59 -17.70 20.25
C ILE A 225 0.43 -19.04 20.96
N LYS A 226 -0.57 -19.83 20.56
CA LYS A 226 -0.75 -21.19 21.12
C LYS A 226 0.43 -22.11 20.81
N LEU A 227 1.01 -22.00 19.62
CA LEU A 227 2.21 -22.77 19.27
C LEU A 227 3.40 -22.39 20.16
N ILE A 228 3.58 -21.10 20.46
CA ILE A 228 4.63 -20.64 21.37
C ILE A 228 4.37 -21.12 22.81
N GLU A 229 3.11 -21.11 23.26
CA GLU A 229 2.74 -21.66 24.57
C GLU A 229 3.01 -23.16 24.67
N GLU A 230 2.80 -23.92 23.60
CA GLU A 230 2.97 -25.38 23.56
C GLU A 230 4.44 -25.81 23.38
N PHE A 231 5.16 -25.18 22.44
CA PHE A 231 6.50 -25.61 22.04
C PHE A 231 7.63 -24.70 22.56
N GLY A 232 7.28 -23.55 23.12
CA GLY A 232 8.23 -22.50 23.46
C GLY A 232 8.65 -21.68 22.25
N LEU A 233 9.26 -20.52 22.51
CA LEU A 233 9.98 -19.75 21.51
C LEU A 233 11.47 -20.13 21.58
N ASP A 234 12.13 -20.25 20.43
CA ASP A 234 13.58 -20.46 20.38
C ASP A 234 14.33 -19.31 21.09
N PRO A 235 15.47 -19.59 21.77
CA PRO A 235 16.27 -18.59 22.48
C PRO A 235 16.81 -17.46 21.61
#